data_AF-A0A1Y3BM70-F1
#
_entry.id   AF-A0A1Y3BM70-F1
#
_cell.length_a   1.000
_cell.length_b   1.000
_cell.length_c   1.000
_cell.angle_alpha   90.00
_cell.angle_beta   90.00
_cell.angle_gamma   90.00
#
_symmetry.space_group_name_H-M   'P 1'
#
loop_
_entity.id
_entity.type
_entity.pdbx_description
1 polymer ?
#
loop_
_entity_poly.entity_id
_entity_poly.type
_entity_poly.pdbx_seq_one_letter_code
_entity_poly.pdbx_strand_id
1 'polypeptide(L)'
;FPVGFVLAERILYTPSIGFTALLAIGWLKLRDYFFQSKIIQFLLNISTILMLVTYALSTYERNFDWHNDLTLFKSGLKVNPNNAKLYNNIGHYYERRGEWSEAIKYFRQAADKDADDIGSELNVARSLIRLNRLKEAENLLWAIKPRVRTSILKNRMVPHYLNIWINLAHVISLNKTRLDEAEN
;
A
#
# COMPACT_ATOMS: atom_id res chain seq x y z
N PHE A 1 -9.40 12.61 0.28
CA PHE A 1 -9.98 11.62 -0.64
C PHE A 1 -10.97 10.77 0.14
N PRO A 2 -12.28 10.79 -0.18
CA PRO A 2 -13.18 9.79 0.39
C PRO A 2 -12.76 8.44 -0.18
N VAL A 3 -12.37 7.51 0.68
CA VAL A 3 -12.07 6.13 0.29
C VAL A 3 -13.41 5.45 0.04
N GLY A 4 -14.04 5.80 -1.09
CA GLY A 4 -15.20 5.10 -1.57
C GLY A 4 -14.81 3.65 -1.84
N PHE A 5 -15.60 2.71 -1.31
CA PHE A 5 -15.68 1.35 -1.84
C PHE A 5 -14.63 0.30 -1.41
N VAL A 6 -14.11 0.31 -0.18
CA VAL A 6 -13.61 -0.96 0.42
C VAL A 6 -14.79 -1.86 0.84
N LEU A 7 -16.01 -1.30 0.92
CA LEU A 7 -17.21 -2.00 1.38
C LEU A 7 -17.84 -2.94 0.32
N ALA A 8 -17.67 -2.67 -0.98
CA ALA A 8 -18.43 -3.37 -2.01
C ALA A 8 -17.98 -4.81 -2.26
N GLU A 9 -16.69 -5.09 -2.15
CA GLU A 9 -16.16 -6.44 -2.40
C GLU A 9 -16.81 -7.47 -1.47
N ARG A 10 -17.02 -7.11 -0.19
CA ARG A 10 -17.67 -8.01 0.79
C ARG A 10 -19.15 -8.26 0.49
N ILE A 11 -19.86 -7.24 0.00
CA ILE A 11 -21.30 -7.33 -0.28
C ILE A 11 -21.56 -8.10 -1.59
N LEU A 12 -20.61 -8.07 -2.54
CA LEU A 12 -20.72 -8.71 -3.85
C LEU A 12 -20.56 -10.24 -3.83
N TYR A 13 -19.98 -10.84 -2.78
CA TYR A 13 -19.81 -12.30 -2.71
C TYR A 13 -21.13 -13.07 -2.70
N THR A 14 -22.13 -12.59 -1.96
CA THR A 14 -23.41 -13.33 -1.84
C THR A 14 -24.21 -13.27 -3.14
N PRO A 15 -24.37 -12.10 -3.80
CA PRO A 15 -24.99 -12.03 -5.12
C PRO A 15 -24.21 -12.74 -6.24
N SER A 16 -22.88 -12.77 -6.17
CA SER A 16 -22.06 -13.38 -7.23
C SER A 16 -22.24 -14.89 -7.33
N ILE A 17 -22.49 -15.60 -6.23
CA ILE A 17 -22.81 -17.04 -6.22
C ILE A 17 -24.08 -17.30 -7.05
N GLY A 18 -25.13 -16.49 -6.86
CA GLY A 18 -26.36 -16.62 -7.64
C GLY A 18 -26.12 -16.32 -9.12
N PHE A 19 -25.34 -15.27 -9.40
CA PHE A 19 -25.00 -14.89 -10.78
C PHE A 19 -24.19 -15.97 -11.51
N THR A 20 -23.18 -16.57 -10.86
CA THR A 20 -22.38 -17.64 -11.47
C THR A 20 -23.19 -18.92 -11.68
N ALA A 21 -24.12 -19.25 -10.78
CA ALA A 21 -25.04 -20.37 -10.96
C ALA A 21 -25.95 -20.16 -12.18
N LEU A 22 -26.50 -18.95 -12.36
CA LEU A 22 -27.31 -18.61 -13.53
C LEU A 22 -26.50 -18.70 -14.83
N LEU A 23 -25.26 -18.21 -14.85
CA LEU A 23 -24.36 -18.33 -16.00
C LEU A 23 -24.06 -19.80 -16.33
N ALA A 24 -23.79 -20.63 -15.32
CA ALA A 24 -23.53 -22.05 -15.53
C ALA A 24 -24.73 -22.78 -16.12
N ILE A 25 -25.93 -22.58 -15.56
CA ILE A 25 -27.17 -23.17 -16.08
C ILE A 25 -27.46 -22.67 -17.50
N GLY A 26 -27.30 -21.37 -17.74
CA GLY A 26 -27.47 -20.76 -19.06
C GLY A 26 -26.53 -21.35 -20.10
N TRP A 27 -25.24 -21.51 -19.75
CA TRP A 27 -24.24 -22.13 -20.61
C TRP A 27 -24.60 -23.58 -20.97
N LEU A 28 -25.00 -24.39 -19.98
CA LEU A 28 -25.39 -25.79 -20.22
C LEU A 28 -26.60 -25.88 -21.16
N LYS A 29 -27.63 -25.06 -20.95
CA LYS A 29 -28.82 -25.04 -21.82
C LYS A 29 -28.50 -24.56 -23.23
N LEU A 30 -27.72 -23.49 -23.38
CA LEU A 30 -27.31 -22.98 -24.69
C LEU A 30 -26.45 -24.01 -25.44
N ARG A 31 -25.51 -24.65 -24.74
CA ARG A 31 -24.68 -25.73 -25.29
C ARG A 31 -25.55 -26.85 -25.86
N ASP A 32 -26.51 -27.33 -25.08
CA ASP A 32 -27.34 -28.48 -25.45
C ASP A 32 -28.36 -28.12 -26.56
N TYR A 33 -28.82 -26.86 -26.61
CA TYR A 33 -29.72 -26.37 -27.65
C TYR A 33 -29.04 -26.17 -29.00
N PHE A 34 -27.89 -25.48 -29.02
CA PHE A 34 -27.19 -25.11 -30.26
C PHE A 34 -26.23 -26.19 -30.79
N PHE A 35 -25.58 -26.96 -29.90
CA PHE A 35 -24.54 -27.92 -30.28
C PHE A 35 -24.98 -29.36 -29.99
N GLN A 36 -25.71 -29.98 -30.92
CA GLN A 36 -26.24 -31.34 -30.72
C GLN A 36 -25.20 -32.46 -30.93
N SER A 37 -24.09 -32.17 -31.62
CA SER A 37 -23.02 -33.16 -31.85
C SER A 37 -22.31 -33.53 -30.55
N LYS A 38 -22.26 -34.83 -30.24
CA LYS A 38 -21.58 -35.36 -29.04
C LYS A 38 -20.09 -35.04 -29.00
N ILE A 39 -19.42 -35.00 -30.16
CA ILE A 39 -18.01 -34.63 -30.27
C ILE A 39 -17.81 -33.15 -29.90
N ILE A 40 -18.68 -32.26 -30.40
CA ILE A 40 -18.60 -30.83 -30.09
C ILE A 40 -18.87 -30.58 -28.60
N GLN A 41 -19.89 -31.22 -28.02
CA GLN A 41 -20.17 -31.12 -26.59
C GLN A 41 -18.98 -31.60 -25.73
N PHE A 42 -18.32 -32.68 -26.14
CA PHE A 42 -17.12 -33.19 -25.46
C PHE A 42 -15.98 -32.16 -25.50
N LEU A 43 -15.69 -31.57 -26.66
CA LEU A 43 -14.67 -30.53 -26.80
C LEU A 43 -14.98 -29.28 -25.98
N LEU A 44 -16.24 -28.84 -25.96
CA LEU A 44 -16.69 -27.70 -25.15
C LEU A 44 -16.53 -27.97 -23.64
N ASN A 45 -16.79 -29.20 -23.20
CA ASN A 45 -16.58 -29.59 -21.81
C ASN A 45 -15.10 -29.58 -21.44
N ILE A 46 -14.23 -30.11 -22.30
CA ILE A 46 -12.78 -30.04 -22.10
C ILE A 46 -12.32 -28.58 -22.02
N SER A 47 -12.77 -27.72 -22.94
CA SER A 47 -12.45 -26.29 -22.93
C SER A 47 -12.91 -25.60 -21.64
N THR A 48 -14.13 -25.90 -21.18
CA THR A 48 -14.68 -25.36 -19.93
C THR A 48 -13.86 -25.84 -18.73
N ILE A 49 -13.50 -27.13 -18.65
CA ILE A 49 -12.67 -27.68 -17.58
C ILE A 49 -11.28 -27.03 -17.60
N LEU A 50 -10.67 -26.90 -18.78
CA LEU A 50 -9.36 -26.27 -18.94
C LEU A 50 -9.38 -24.83 -18.42
N MET A 51 -10.41 -24.05 -18.79
CA MET A 51 -10.61 -22.70 -18.29
C MET A 51 -10.76 -22.67 -16.75
N LEU A 52 -11.54 -23.58 -16.18
CA LEU A 52 -11.71 -23.66 -14.71
C LEU A 52 -10.39 -24.00 -14.01
N VAL A 53 -9.61 -24.92 -14.56
CA VAL A 53 -8.30 -25.31 -14.01
C VAL A 53 -7.31 -24.15 -14.07
N THR A 54 -7.22 -23.42 -15.18
CA THR A 54 -6.30 -22.27 -15.28
C THR A 54 -6.66 -21.18 -14.28
N TYR A 55 -7.95 -20.82 -14.14
CA TYR A 55 -8.38 -19.85 -13.13
C TYR A 55 -8.18 -20.34 -11.70
N ALA A 56 -8.39 -21.63 -11.43
CA ALA A 56 -8.13 -22.22 -10.11
C ALA A 56 -6.64 -22.13 -9.74
N LEU A 57 -5.74 -22.44 -10.69
CA LEU A 57 -4.30 -22.32 -10.50
C LEU A 57 -3.88 -20.86 -10.29
N SER A 58 -4.38 -19.91 -11.09
CA SER A 58 -4.11 -18.49 -10.88
C SER A 58 -4.62 -17.99 -9.53
N THR A 59 -5.78 -18.48 -9.07
CA THR A 59 -6.32 -18.16 -7.74
C THR A 59 -5.41 -18.70 -6.63
N TYR A 60 -4.92 -19.93 -6.79
CA TYR A 60 -3.99 -20.54 -5.85
C TYR A 60 -2.67 -19.76 -5.76
N GLU A 61 -2.09 -19.37 -6.89
CA GLU A 61 -0.89 -18.52 -6.91
C GLU A 61 -1.16 -17.16 -6.23
N ARG A 62 -2.31 -16.54 -6.52
CA ARG A 62 -2.67 -15.25 -5.92
C ARG A 62 -2.79 -15.33 -4.41
N ASN A 63 -3.23 -16.45 -3.84
CA ASN A 63 -3.29 -16.63 -2.38
C ASN A 63 -1.93 -16.48 -1.69
N PHE A 64 -0.82 -16.76 -2.36
CA PHE A 64 0.52 -16.50 -1.81
C PHE A 64 0.82 -15.02 -1.65
N ASP A 65 0.31 -14.16 -2.53
CA ASP A 65 0.47 -12.71 -2.38
C ASP A 65 -0.19 -12.22 -1.08
N TRP A 66 -1.32 -12.82 -0.69
CA TRP A 66 -2.07 -12.48 0.54
C TRP A 66 -1.52 -13.12 1.82
N HIS A 67 -0.41 -13.87 1.75
CA HIS A 67 0.13 -14.60 2.89
C HIS A 67 0.58 -13.67 4.03
N ASN A 68 1.15 -12.51 3.70
CA ASN A 68 1.49 -11.47 4.68
C ASN A 68 1.50 -10.08 4.02
N ASP A 69 1.57 -9.05 4.88
CA ASP A 69 1.67 -7.64 4.47
C ASP A 69 2.76 -7.39 3.43
N LEU A 70 3.96 -7.97 3.63
CA LEU A 70 5.10 -7.73 2.75
C LEU A 70 4.87 -8.30 1.36
N THR A 71 4.39 -9.54 1.25
CA THR A 71 4.07 -10.17 -0.04
C THR A 71 2.95 -9.43 -0.75
N LEU A 72 1.95 -8.96 0.01
CA LEU A 72 0.81 -8.21 -0.53
C LEU A 72 1.26 -6.88 -1.12
N PHE A 73 2.04 -6.09 -0.38
CA PHE A 73 2.51 -4.80 -0.88
C PHE A 73 3.51 -4.95 -2.03
N LYS A 74 4.39 -5.96 -1.97
CA LYS A 74 5.32 -6.26 -3.07
C LYS A 74 4.59 -6.70 -4.34
N SER A 75 3.52 -7.50 -4.24
CA SER A 75 2.72 -7.87 -5.40
C SER A 75 2.02 -6.64 -6.01
N GLY A 76 1.58 -5.70 -5.16
CA GLY A 76 1.06 -4.41 -5.60
C GLY A 76 2.09 -3.59 -6.40
N LEU A 77 3.36 -3.58 -5.96
CA LEU A 77 4.43 -2.86 -6.66
C LEU A 77 4.77 -3.47 -8.03
N LYS A 78 4.53 -4.77 -8.24
CA LYS A 78 4.69 -5.38 -9.57
C LYS A 78 3.70 -4.80 -10.59
N VAL A 79 2.51 -4.41 -10.13
CA VAL A 79 1.44 -3.86 -10.97
C VAL A 79 1.53 -2.34 -11.05
N ASN A 80 1.83 -1.67 -9.93
CA ASN A 80 1.96 -0.22 -9.85
C ASN A 80 3.28 0.18 -9.17
N PRO A 81 4.39 0.23 -9.93
CA PRO A 81 5.73 0.51 -9.38
C PRO A 81 5.93 1.98 -8.97
N ASN A 82 4.98 2.87 -9.23
CA ASN A 82 5.07 4.29 -8.87
C ASN A 82 4.13 4.67 -7.71
N ASN A 83 3.56 3.69 -7.01
CA ASN A 83 2.66 3.94 -5.89
C ASN A 83 3.45 4.15 -4.58
N ALA A 84 3.67 5.41 -4.19
CA ALA A 84 4.35 5.80 -2.95
C ALA A 84 3.78 5.13 -1.69
N LYS A 85 2.45 4.94 -1.62
CA LYS A 85 1.80 4.30 -0.45
C LYS A 85 2.23 2.84 -0.26
N LEU A 86 2.49 2.10 -1.35
CA LEU A 86 2.95 0.72 -1.24
C LEU A 86 4.38 0.66 -0.68
N TYR A 87 5.26 1.58 -1.11
CA TYR A 87 6.59 1.72 -0.52
C TYR A 87 6.51 2.10 0.98
N ASN A 88 5.65 3.05 1.35
CA ASN A 88 5.42 3.38 2.77
C ASN A 88 4.92 2.19 3.59
N ASN A 89 3.98 1.42 3.05
CA ASN A 89 3.44 0.25 3.73
C ASN A 89 4.51 -0.83 3.95
N ILE A 90 5.42 -1.03 2.99
CA ILE A 90 6.60 -1.91 3.15
C ILE A 90 7.56 -1.33 4.20
N GLY A 91 7.80 -0.02 4.19
CA GLY A 91 8.61 0.63 5.22
C GLY A 91 8.05 0.39 6.62
N HIS A 92 6.73 0.54 6.82
CA HIS A 92 6.07 0.23 8.08
C HIS A 92 6.11 -1.25 8.46
N TYR A 93 6.14 -2.17 7.49
CA TYR A 93 6.36 -3.59 7.78
C TYR A 93 7.72 -3.82 8.43
N TYR A 94 8.79 -3.21 7.90
CA TYR A 94 10.14 -3.28 8.48
C TYR A 94 10.24 -2.53 9.81
N GLU A 95 9.56 -1.38 9.93
CA GLU A 95 9.47 -0.61 11.17
C GLU A 95 8.91 -1.44 12.32
N ARG A 96 7.80 -2.18 12.09
CA ARG A 96 7.18 -3.07 13.09
C ARG A 96 8.11 -4.18 13.56
N ARG A 97 9.13 -4.54 12.78
CA ARG A 97 10.14 -5.55 13.10
C ARG A 97 11.40 -4.97 13.74
N GLY A 98 11.47 -3.64 13.92
CA GLY A 98 12.67 -2.95 14.39
C GLY A 98 13.80 -2.90 13.35
N GLU A 99 13.51 -3.22 12.09
CA GLU A 99 14.47 -3.21 10.98
C GLU A 99 14.54 -1.81 10.36
N TRP A 100 14.93 -0.83 11.18
CA TRP A 100 14.84 0.61 10.84
C TRP A 100 15.64 0.99 9.59
N SER A 101 16.78 0.35 9.34
CA SER A 101 17.60 0.61 8.14
C SER A 101 16.89 0.23 6.84
N GLU A 102 16.17 -0.89 6.82
CA GLU A 102 15.35 -1.29 5.67
C GLU A 102 14.13 -0.39 5.54
N ALA A 103 13.50 -0.04 6.67
CA ALA A 103 12.38 0.91 6.68
C ALA A 103 12.76 2.24 6.01
N ILE A 104 13.94 2.80 6.33
CA ILE A 104 14.46 4.02 5.70
C ILE A 104 14.59 3.88 4.18
N LYS A 105 15.09 2.75 3.67
CA LYS A 105 15.23 2.54 2.21
C LYS A 105 13.87 2.64 1.52
N TYR A 106 12.86 1.99 2.07
CA TYR A 106 11.52 1.99 1.50
C TYR A 106 10.80 3.34 1.67
N PHE A 107 10.96 4.02 2.80
CA PHE A 107 10.41 5.37 2.99
C PHE A 107 11.07 6.40 2.06
N ARG A 108 12.37 6.28 1.77
CA ARG A 108 13.04 7.12 0.76
C ARG A 108 12.50 6.85 -0.64
N GLN A 109 12.32 5.58 -1.01
CA GLN A 109 11.68 5.24 -2.29
C GLN A 109 10.26 5.81 -2.36
N ALA A 110 9.50 5.82 -1.26
CA ALA A 110 8.18 6.46 -1.22
C ALA A 110 8.26 7.97 -1.48
N ALA A 111 9.18 8.68 -0.81
CA ALA A 111 9.43 10.10 -1.02
C ALA A 111 9.90 10.42 -2.46
N ASP A 112 10.70 9.54 -3.07
CA ASP A 112 11.12 9.68 -4.47
C ASP A 112 9.95 9.52 -5.46
N LYS A 113 8.93 8.72 -5.10
CA LYS A 113 7.72 8.53 -5.94
C LYS A 113 6.70 9.64 -5.79
N ASP A 114 6.63 10.27 -4.61
CA ASP A 114 5.72 11.37 -4.31
C ASP A 114 6.44 12.41 -3.44
N ALA A 115 7.06 13.39 -4.10
CA ALA A 115 7.84 14.44 -3.45
C ALA A 115 6.99 15.41 -2.62
N ASP A 116 5.67 15.46 -2.86
CA ASP A 116 4.75 16.28 -2.09
C ASP A 116 4.28 15.57 -0.80
N ASP A 117 4.54 14.26 -0.66
CA ASP A 117 4.22 13.48 0.54
C ASP A 117 5.29 13.62 1.63
N ILE A 118 5.15 14.70 2.41
CA ILE A 118 5.94 14.96 3.63
C ILE A 118 5.85 13.78 4.64
N GLY A 119 4.80 12.96 4.58
CA GLY A 119 4.63 11.79 5.44
C GLY A 119 5.76 10.77 5.29
N SER A 120 6.25 10.56 4.07
CA SER A 120 7.34 9.63 3.77
C SER A 120 8.67 10.09 4.39
N GLU A 121 9.01 11.38 4.26
CA GLU A 121 10.24 11.95 4.84
C GLU A 121 10.18 12.00 6.38
N LEU A 122 9.00 12.25 6.94
CA LEU A 122 8.76 12.13 8.39
C LEU A 122 9.02 10.71 8.90
N ASN A 123 8.63 9.68 8.15
CA ASN A 123 8.91 8.30 8.49
C ASN A 123 10.41 7.98 8.42
N VAL A 124 11.15 8.59 7.47
CA VAL A 124 12.63 8.52 7.44
C VAL A 124 13.22 9.17 8.69
N ALA A 125 12.81 10.38 9.04
CA ALA A 125 13.31 11.09 10.22
C ALA A 125 13.07 10.29 11.52
N ARG A 126 11.86 9.77 11.71
CA ARG A 126 11.53 8.90 12.86
C ARG A 126 12.42 7.66 12.92
N SER A 127 12.65 7.02 11.78
CA SER A 127 13.50 5.83 11.71
C SER A 127 14.98 6.15 12.00
N LEU A 128 15.47 7.32 11.57
CA LEU A 128 16.81 7.80 11.91
C LEU A 128 16.97 8.06 13.41
N ILE A 129 15.96 8.63 14.06
CA ILE A 129 15.94 8.82 15.53
C ILE A 129 16.05 7.47 16.24
N ARG A 130 15.32 6.45 15.78
CA ARG A 130 15.37 5.09 16.35
C ARG A 130 16.73 4.41 16.18
N LEU A 131 17.47 4.77 15.13
CA LEU A 131 18.86 4.35 14.92
C LEU A 131 19.89 5.22 15.65
N ASN A 132 19.46 6.16 16.49
CA ASN A 132 20.32 7.15 17.16
C ASN A 132 21.13 8.03 16.18
N ARG A 133 20.69 8.16 14.92
CA ARG A 133 21.28 9.03 13.89
C ARG A 133 20.69 10.43 13.99
N LEU A 134 20.82 11.02 15.17
CA LEU A 134 20.11 12.26 15.56
C LEU A 134 20.44 13.45 14.66
N LYS A 135 21.72 13.63 14.31
CA LYS A 135 22.17 14.73 13.44
C LYS A 135 21.55 14.66 12.04
N GLU A 136 21.41 13.46 11.48
CA GLU A 136 20.80 13.26 10.18
C GLU A 136 19.28 13.48 10.22
N ALA A 137 18.64 13.01 11.30
CA ALA A 137 17.22 13.27 11.53
C ALA A 137 16.94 14.77 11.65
N GLU A 138 17.74 15.50 12.44
CA GLU A 138 17.63 16.95 12.60
C GLU A 138 17.81 17.68 11.26
N ASN A 139 18.88 17.38 10.53
CA ASN A 139 19.13 17.99 9.21
C ASN A 139 17.98 17.76 8.24
N LEU A 140 17.42 16.53 8.20
CA LEU A 140 16.27 16.22 7.37
C LEU A 140 15.04 17.00 7.83
N LEU A 141 14.72 17.00 9.13
CA LEU A 141 13.57 17.72 9.68
C LEU A 141 13.63 19.22 9.39
N TRP A 142 14.81 19.84 9.44
CA TRP A 142 15.02 21.23 9.03
C TRP A 142 14.90 21.47 7.53
N ALA A 143 15.27 20.49 6.70
CA ALA A 143 15.12 20.57 5.25
C ALA A 143 13.64 20.46 4.80
N ILE A 144 12.87 19.58 5.44
CA ILE A 144 11.45 19.34 5.13
C ILE A 144 10.51 20.34 5.83
N LYS A 145 10.98 21.02 6.88
CA LYS A 145 10.25 22.09 7.54
C LYS A 145 9.78 23.06 6.46
N PRO A 146 8.47 23.30 6.31
CA PRO A 146 7.96 24.15 5.24
C PRO A 146 8.62 25.52 5.34
N ARG A 147 9.33 25.93 4.29
CA ARG A 147 9.56 27.36 4.07
C ARG A 147 8.17 27.95 3.90
N VAL A 148 7.74 28.82 4.80
CA VAL A 148 6.47 29.55 4.71
C VAL A 148 6.53 30.54 3.54
N ARG A 149 6.62 30.01 2.32
CA ARG A 149 6.53 30.74 1.08
C ARG A 149 5.57 29.96 0.19
N THR A 150 4.37 30.51 0.12
CA THR A 150 3.42 30.36 -0.99
C THR A 150 2.82 28.96 -1.20
N SER A 151 1.85 28.57 -0.37
CA SER A 151 0.75 27.72 -0.85
C SER A 151 -0.51 28.01 -0.04
N ILE A 152 -1.65 27.91 -0.71
CA ILE A 152 -2.98 28.53 -0.45
C ILE A 152 -3.65 28.04 0.88
N LEU A 153 -2.98 27.21 1.67
CA LEU A 153 -3.51 26.56 2.87
C LEU A 153 -3.22 27.32 4.18
N LYS A 154 -3.31 28.66 4.18
CA LYS A 154 -3.06 29.51 5.36
C LYS A 154 -3.85 29.10 6.63
N ASN A 155 -5.01 28.43 6.47
CA ASN A 155 -5.93 28.15 7.58
C ASN A 155 -6.04 26.65 7.95
N ARG A 156 -5.18 25.77 7.43
CA ARG A 156 -5.11 24.38 7.87
C ARG A 156 -3.67 24.03 8.18
N MET A 157 -3.31 24.07 9.46
CA MET A 157 -2.15 23.34 9.96
C MET A 157 -2.36 21.87 9.61
N VAL A 158 -1.76 21.41 8.51
CA VAL A 158 -1.78 19.99 8.14
C VAL A 158 -1.15 19.22 9.31
N PRO A 159 -1.79 18.17 9.86
CA PRO A 159 -1.29 17.45 11.04
C PRO A 159 0.17 17.00 10.95
N HIS A 160 0.66 16.76 9.73
CA HIS A 160 2.06 16.43 9.47
C HIS A 160 3.05 17.53 9.91
N TYR A 161 2.67 18.82 9.86
CA TYR A 161 3.55 19.90 10.33
C TYR A 161 3.80 19.85 11.83
N LEU A 162 2.77 19.52 12.62
CA LEU A 162 2.93 19.34 14.07
C LEU A 162 3.93 18.19 14.35
N ASN A 163 3.85 17.11 13.57
CA ASN A 163 4.77 15.98 13.72
C ASN A 163 6.22 16.35 13.41
N ILE A 164 6.49 17.30 12.50
CA ILE A 164 7.85 17.80 12.26
C ILE A 164 8.38 18.46 13.54
N TRP A 165 7.61 19.37 14.13
CA TRP A 165 8.00 20.09 15.34
C TRP A 165 8.18 19.17 16.54
N ILE A 166 7.27 18.22 16.74
CA ILE A 166 7.38 17.21 17.80
C ILE A 166 8.67 16.39 17.65
N ASN A 167 8.98 15.94 16.43
CA ASN A 167 10.20 15.16 16.18
C ASN A 167 11.47 16.02 16.34
N LEU A 168 11.44 17.30 15.94
CA LEU A 168 12.55 18.23 16.18
C LEU A 168 12.78 18.45 17.68
N ALA A 169 11.73 18.77 18.43
CA ALA A 169 11.80 18.95 19.88
C ALA A 169 12.33 17.69 20.55
N HIS A 170 11.88 16.50 20.13
CA HIS A 170 12.41 15.23 20.62
C HIS A 170 13.91 15.09 20.34
N VAL A 171 14.37 15.34 19.10
CA VAL A 171 15.80 15.27 18.76
C VAL A 171 16.65 16.26 19.57
N ILE A 172 16.18 17.50 19.74
CA ILE A 172 16.87 18.53 20.52
C ILE A 172 16.91 18.15 22.00
N SER A 173 15.80 17.63 22.57
CA SER A 173 15.73 17.20 23.97
C SER A 173 16.70 16.05 24.29
N LEU A 174 16.98 15.18 23.30
CA LEU A 174 17.98 14.12 23.43
C LEU A 174 19.41 14.66 23.44
N ASN A 175 19.63 15.89 22.96
CA ASN A 175 20.91 16.57 22.98
C ASN A 175 21.02 17.54 24.16
N LYS A 176 21.52 17.03 25.29
CA LYS A 176 21.60 17.76 26.57
C LYS A 176 22.39 19.08 26.52
N THR A 177 23.25 19.29 25.52
CA THR A 177 24.02 20.53 25.39
C THR A 177 23.26 21.67 24.71
N ARG A 178 22.05 21.41 24.20
CA ARG A 178 21.23 22.35 23.42
C ARG A 178 19.81 22.49 24.00
N LEU A 179 19.61 22.17 25.28
CA LEU A 179 18.30 22.27 25.93
C LEU A 179 17.74 23.71 25.87
N ASP A 180 18.60 24.72 25.97
CA ASP A 180 18.23 26.14 25.87
C ASP A 180 17.64 26.52 24.49
N GLU A 181 17.92 25.75 23.43
CA GLU A 181 17.36 25.96 22.09
C GLU A 181 15.94 25.39 21.95
N ALA A 182 15.52 24.47 22.83
CA ALA A 182 14.16 23.90 22.81
C ALA A 182 13.11 24.82 23.45
N GLU A 183 13.54 25.84 24.19
CA GLU A 183 12.69 26.79 24.93
C GLU A 183 12.35 28.05 24.12
N ASN A 184 13.00 28.28 22.97
CA ASN A 184 12.83 29.47 22.11
C ASN A 184 12.11 29.14 20.79
#